data_AF-A0A1Z4VQ45-F1
#
_entry.id   AF-A0A1Z4VQ45-F1
#
_cell.length_a   1.000
_cell.length_b   1.000
_cell.length_c   1.000
_cell.angle_alpha   90.00
_cell.angle_beta   90.00
_cell.angle_gamma   90.00
#
_symmetry.space_group_name_H-M   'P 1'
#
loop_
_entity.id
_entity.type
_entity.pdbx_description
1 polymer ?
#
loop_
_entity_poly.entity_id
_entity_poly.type
_entity_poly.pdbx_seq_one_letter_code
_entity_poly.pdbx_strand_id
1 'polypeptide(L)' 'MEDRVQINVRISADLADKIDEKRMQLKGELGKIPTRSEVVRLALEAYLKVNDEPSS' A
#
# COMPACT_ATOMS: atom_id res chain seq x y z
N MET A 1 -7.95 -12.15 16.95
CA MET A 1 -6.58 -11.82 16.53
C MET A 1 -6.64 -11.67 15.03
N GLU A 2 -6.49 -10.46 14.50
CA GLU A 2 -6.42 -10.27 13.04
C GLU A 2 -5.10 -10.85 12.55
N ASP A 3 -5.16 -11.98 11.85
CA ASP A 3 -4.00 -12.61 11.24
C ASP A 3 -3.51 -11.73 10.07
N ARG A 4 -2.47 -10.95 10.31
CA ARG A 4 -1.79 -10.19 9.24
C ARG A 4 -0.92 -11.15 8.44
N VAL A 5 -1.41 -11.57 7.29
CA VAL A 5 -0.67 -12.43 6.37
C VAL A 5 0.35 -11.61 5.58
N GLN A 6 1.60 -12.08 5.55
CA GLN A 6 2.66 -11.48 4.72
C GLN A 6 2.71 -12.18 3.37
N ILE A 7 2.87 -11.40 2.31
CA ILE A 7 3.10 -11.91 0.95
C ILE A 7 4.48 -11.48 0.44
N ASN A 8 5.14 -12.37 -0.30
CA ASN A 8 6.36 -12.03 -1.03
C ASN A 8 5.98 -11.67 -2.48
N VAL A 9 6.40 -10.49 -2.94
CA VAL A 9 6.12 -10.02 -4.30
C VAL A 9 7.43 -9.73 -5.03
N ARG A 10 7.53 -10.23 -6.25
CA ARG A 10 8.62 -9.87 -7.17
C ARG A 10 8.14 -8.74 -8.06
N ILE A 11 8.88 -7.64 -8.07
CA ILE A 11 8.55 -6.45 -8.87
C ILE A 11 9.77 -6.04 -9.70
N SER A 12 9.51 -5.39 -10.83
CA SER A 12 10.54 -4.76 -11.65
C SER A 12 11.11 -3.52 -10.95
N ALA A 13 12.33 -3.11 -11.33
CA ALA A 13 12.97 -1.91 -10.79
C ALA A 13 12.14 -0.64 -11.04
N ASP A 14 11.56 -0.49 -12.25
CA ASP A 14 10.66 0.63 -12.58
C ASP A 14 9.45 0.70 -11.65
N LEU A 15 8.85 -0.45 -11.31
CA LEU A 15 7.71 -0.49 -10.40
C LEU A 15 8.13 -0.13 -8.97
N ALA A 16 9.31 -0.55 -8.53
CA ALA A 16 9.85 -0.17 -7.22
C ALA A 16 10.07 1.34 -7.10
N ASP A 17 10.55 1.99 -8.18
CA ASP A 17 10.75 3.43 -8.25
C ASP A 17 9.42 4.19 -8.16
N LYS A 18 8.42 3.78 -8.96
CA LYS A 18 7.06 4.33 -8.91
C LYS A 18 6.39 4.19 -7.55
N ILE A 19 6.63 3.07 -6.85
CA ILE A 19 6.16 2.88 -5.48
C ILE A 19 6.80 3.93 -4.56
N ASP A 20 8.10 4.21 -4.71
CA ASP A 20 8.80 5.19 -3.89
C ASP A 20 8.30 6.62 -4.16
N GLU A 21 8.10 6.99 -5.44
CA GLU A 21 7.47 8.26 -5.80
C GLU A 21 6.08 8.39 -5.18
N LYS A 22 5.27 7.33 -5.25
CA LYS A 22 3.91 7.35 -4.67
C LYS A 22 3.94 7.48 -3.15
N ARG A 23 4.94 6.92 -2.45
CA ARG A 23 5.13 7.15 -1.01
C ARG A 23 5.33 8.63 -0.69
N MET A 24 6.12 9.34 -1.51
CA MET A 24 6.36 10.77 -1.32
C MET A 24 5.10 11.60 -1.56
N GLN A 25 4.29 11.23 -2.56
CA GLN A 25 3.00 11.88 -2.81
C GLN A 25 2.02 11.67 -1.64
N LEU A 26 1.88 10.43 -1.18
CA LEU A 26 0.98 10.06 -0.09
C LEU A 26 1.38 10.67 1.27
N LYS A 27 2.62 11.14 1.42
CA LYS A 27 3.05 11.90 2.61
C LYS A 27 2.16 13.11 2.85
N GLY A 28 1.79 13.84 1.79
CA GLY A 28 0.94 15.02 1.89
C GLY A 28 -0.47 14.69 2.35
N GLU A 29 -0.99 13.53 1.95
CA GLU A 29 -2.35 13.08 2.23
C GLU A 29 -2.47 12.41 3.61
N LEU A 30 -1.48 11.59 4.00
CA LEU A 30 -1.49 10.80 5.23
C LEU A 30 -0.80 11.48 6.42
N GLY A 31 -0.11 12.60 6.20
CA GLY A 31 0.70 13.29 7.22
C GLY A 31 1.97 12.53 7.65
N LYS A 32 2.20 11.33 7.12
CA LYS A 32 3.39 10.49 7.34
C LYS A 32 3.84 9.87 6.02
N ILE A 33 5.13 9.56 5.89
CA ILE A 33 5.62 8.80 4.73
C ILE A 33 5.22 7.33 4.92
N PRO A 34 4.30 6.77 4.12
CA PRO A 34 3.94 5.36 4.24
C PRO A 34 5.13 4.47 3.86
N THR A 35 5.12 3.24 4.36
CA THR A 35 6.06 2.20 3.93
C THR A 35 5.71 1.68 2.53
N ARG A 36 6.64 1.00 1.86
CA ARG A 36 6.36 0.35 0.57
C ARG A 36 5.21 -0.66 0.69
N SER A 37 5.17 -1.42 1.78
CA SER A 37 4.10 -2.37 2.06
C SER A 37 2.74 -1.69 2.23
N GLU A 38 2.68 -0.53 2.90
CA GLU A 38 1.44 0.26 2.98
C GLU A 38 0.98 0.72 1.59
N VAL A 39 1.89 1.21 0.74
CA VAL A 39 1.51 1.63 -0.62
C VAL A 39 1.01 0.46 -1.46
N VAL A 40 1.66 -0.70 -1.37
CA VAL A 40 1.21 -1.91 -2.06
C VAL A 40 -0.15 -2.37 -1.52
N ARG A 41 -0.36 -2.34 -0.21
CA ARG A 41 -1.65 -2.66 0.42
C ARG A 41 -2.76 -1.73 -0.10
N LEU A 42 -2.56 -0.41 -0.02
CA LEU A 42 -3.52 0.59 -0.49
C LEU A 42 -3.84 0.41 -1.98
N ALA A 43 -2.83 0.11 -2.81
CA ALA A 43 -3.04 -0.15 -4.24
C ALA A 43 -3.86 -1.43 -4.48
N LEU A 44 -3.61 -2.50 -3.73
CA LEU A 44 -4.36 -3.75 -3.81
C LEU A 44 -5.80 -3.57 -3.32
N GLU A 45 -6.01 -2.86 -2.20
CA GLU A 45 -7.32 -2.52 -1.66
C GLU A 45 -8.15 -1.74 -2.69
N ALA A 46 -7.55 -0.70 -3.28
CA ALA A 46 -8.18 0.09 -4.34
C ALA A 46 -8.48 -0.74 -5.60
N TYR A 47 -7.55 -1.58 -6.03
CA TYR A 47 -7.71 -2.43 -7.22
C TYR A 47 -8.82 -3.47 -7.04
N LEU A 48 -8.86 -4.12 -5.87
CA LEU A 48 -9.85 -5.15 -5.53
C LEU A 48 -11.18 -4.57 -5.05
N LYS A 49 -11.27 -3.24 -4.87
CA LYS A 49 -12.42 -2.53 -4.31
C LYS A 49 -12.83 -3.07 -2.93
N VAL A 50 -11.84 -3.45 -2.13
CA VAL A 50 -12.06 -3.84 -0.74
C VAL A 50 -11.68 -2.63 0.12
N ASN A 51 -12.67 -2.06 0.81
CA ASN A 51 -12.40 -1.08 1.85
C ASN A 51 -12.30 -1.88 3.15
N ASP A 52 -11.20 -1.73 3.88
CA ASP A 52 -11.10 -2.16 5.28
C ASP A 52 -11.94 -1.20 6.15
N GLU A 53 -13.20 -1.00 5.78
CA GLU A 53 -14.21 -0.49 6.69
C GLU A 53 -14.57 -1.68 7.57
N PRO A 54 -14.35 -1.61 8.91
CA PRO A 54 -14.97 -2.58 9.78
C PRO A 54 -16.47 -2.48 9.52
N SER A 55 -17.03 -3.50 8.86
CA SER A 55 -18.47 -3.60 8.65
C SER A 55 -19.11 -3.53 10.03
N SER A 56 -19.79 -2.42 10.26
CA SER A 56 -20.51 -2.12 11.49
C SER A 56 -21.74 -3.01 11.67
#